data_AF-A0A917R6V1-F1
#
_entry.id   AF-A0A917R6V1-F1
#
_cell.length_a   1.000
_cell.length_b   1.000
_cell.length_c   1.000
_cell.angle_alpha   90.00
_cell.angle_beta   90.00
_cell.angle_gamma   90.00
#
_symmetry.space_group_name_H-M   'P 1'
#
loop_
_entity.id
_entity.type
_entity.pdbx_description
1 polymer ?
#
loop_
_entity_poly.entity_id
_entity_poly.type
_entity_poly.pdbx_seq_one_letter_code
_entity_poly.pdbx_strand_id
1 'polypeptide(L)'
;MRIGGFGGVEGLRKWLEDNRIELVVDATHPFAATMTAHAAQATGQLGLSMIRLSRPGWHAEPGDHWLRVPDLAAAARVSAELGERILLTIGRQGVAAFAGHPRPWYLIRAIDPPEGALPPRHEILLARGPFTVEEESALLARHRIDVVVTKNSGGTATAAKLTAARTAGIPVVVVDRPPVPTGITVVGTVDEAREVLSTWTAGGPGSGRT
;
A
#
# COMPACT_ATOMS: atom_id res chain seq x y z
N MET A 1 14.45 -4.97 17.86
CA MET A 1 13.18 -5.01 17.10
C MET A 1 12.07 -4.54 18.04
N ARG A 2 11.26 -3.55 17.63
CA ARG A 2 10.08 -3.06 18.37
C ARG A 2 8.82 -3.52 17.65
N ILE A 3 7.79 -3.90 18.40
CA ILE A 3 6.46 -4.21 17.88
C ILE A 3 5.45 -3.30 18.58
N GLY A 4 4.58 -2.63 17.81
CA GLY A 4 3.59 -1.68 18.31
C GLY A 4 3.82 -0.24 17.82
N GLY A 5 2.76 0.56 17.82
CA GLY A 5 2.78 1.94 17.35
C GLY A 5 3.64 2.88 18.20
N PHE A 6 3.88 4.09 17.69
CA PHE A 6 4.65 5.12 18.38
C PHE A 6 3.79 6.10 19.18
N GLY A 7 2.46 6.11 19.00
CA GLY A 7 1.59 7.11 19.63
C GLY A 7 1.50 8.42 18.84
N GLY A 8 1.49 8.34 17.51
CA GLY A 8 1.45 9.50 16.63
C GLY A 8 2.82 10.14 16.39
N VAL A 9 2.80 11.39 15.90
CA VAL A 9 4.01 12.17 15.61
C VAL A 9 4.87 12.37 16.85
N GLU A 10 4.25 12.84 17.94
CA GLU A 10 4.97 13.24 19.15
C GLU A 10 5.65 12.04 19.83
N GLY A 11 4.95 10.91 19.91
CA GLY A 11 5.55 9.70 20.45
C GLY A 11 6.64 9.11 19.55
N LEU A 12 6.56 9.27 18.22
CA LEU A 12 7.65 8.91 17.31
C LEU A 12 8.85 9.83 17.50
N ARG A 13 8.62 11.14 17.56
CA ARG A 13 9.66 12.16 17.81
C ARG A 13 10.44 11.86 19.09
N LYS A 14 9.73 11.69 20.21
CA LYS A 14 10.34 11.34 21.49
C LYS A 14 11.15 10.04 21.41
N TRP A 15 10.61 9.03 20.74
CA TRP A 15 11.33 7.77 20.57
C TRP A 15 12.61 7.93 19.76
N LEU A 16 12.60 8.71 18.67
CA LEU A 16 13.79 8.99 17.87
C LEU A 16 14.87 9.70 18.70
N GLU A 17 14.49 10.72 19.51
CA GLU A 17 15.41 11.42 20.41
C GLU A 17 15.98 10.50 21.50
N ASP A 18 15.11 9.80 22.24
CA ASP A 18 15.50 8.93 23.36
C ASP A 18 16.45 7.81 22.92
N ASN A 19 16.34 7.39 21.65
CA ASN A 19 17.17 6.35 21.05
C ASN A 19 18.33 6.89 20.19
N ARG A 20 18.53 8.21 20.15
CA ARG A 20 19.61 8.89 19.40
C ARG A 20 19.66 8.47 17.93
N ILE A 21 18.49 8.40 17.30
CA ILE A 21 18.39 8.07 15.87
C ILE A 21 18.83 9.27 15.05
N GLU A 22 19.76 9.06 14.12
CA GLU A 22 20.34 10.11 13.28
C GLU A 22 19.74 10.15 11.87
N LEU A 23 19.12 9.05 11.43
CA LEU A 23 18.47 8.92 10.12
C LEU A 23 17.32 7.92 10.19
N VAL A 24 16.24 8.19 9.44
CA VAL A 24 15.10 7.28 9.30
C VAL A 24 15.00 6.75 7.87
N VAL A 25 14.95 5.42 7.72
CA VAL A 25 14.54 4.77 6.48
C VAL A 25 13.10 4.29 6.64
N ASP A 26 12.16 4.96 5.97
CA ASP A 26 10.78 4.52 5.89
C ASP A 26 10.60 3.47 4.78
N ALA A 27 10.61 2.20 5.20
CA ALA A 27 10.32 1.04 4.36
C ALA A 27 8.91 0.48 4.60
N THR A 28 7.97 1.32 5.06
CA THR A 28 6.57 0.90 5.24
C THR A 28 5.88 0.67 3.90
N HIS A 29 4.74 -0.04 3.92
CA HIS A 29 3.95 -0.28 2.73
C HIS A 29 3.59 1.05 2.01
N PRO A 30 3.53 1.12 0.65
CA PRO A 30 3.23 2.35 -0.08
C PRO A 30 1.93 3.07 0.33
N PHE A 31 0.97 2.31 0.86
CA PHE A 31 -0.32 2.82 1.36
C PHE A 31 -0.35 3.16 2.86
N ALA A 32 0.77 3.02 3.58
CA ALA A 32 0.88 3.39 5.00
C ALA A 32 1.06 4.91 5.18
N ALA A 33 0.24 5.71 4.49
CA ALA A 33 0.39 7.17 4.38
C ALA A 33 0.49 7.88 5.73
N THR A 34 -0.32 7.46 6.72
CA THR A 34 -0.29 8.03 8.06
C THR A 34 1.07 7.84 8.74
N MET A 35 1.65 6.65 8.65
CA MET A 35 2.96 6.40 9.25
C MET A 35 4.06 7.18 8.53
N THR A 36 4.01 7.23 7.19
CA THR A 36 4.94 8.06 6.39
C THR A 36 4.83 9.54 6.74
N ALA A 37 3.62 10.09 6.88
CA ALA A 37 3.40 11.47 7.28
C ALA A 37 3.90 11.73 8.71
N HIS A 38 3.64 10.81 9.64
CA HIS A 38 4.14 10.92 11.01
C HIS A 38 5.67 10.90 11.06
N ALA A 39 6.30 9.99 10.31
CA ALA A 39 7.75 9.92 10.19
C ALA A 39 8.32 11.23 9.64
N ALA A 40 7.78 11.72 8.52
CA ALA A 40 8.20 12.97 7.90
C ALA A 40 8.12 14.16 8.86
N GLN A 41 7.02 14.29 9.59
CA GLN A 41 6.82 15.37 10.54
C GLN A 41 7.77 15.25 11.74
N ALA A 42 7.93 14.06 12.31
CA ALA A 42 8.81 13.82 13.44
C ALA A 42 10.28 14.06 13.08
N THR A 43 10.74 13.56 11.92
CA THR A 43 12.11 13.80 11.47
C THR A 43 12.34 15.27 11.13
N GLY A 44 11.37 15.94 10.51
CA GLY A 44 11.44 17.37 10.23
C GLY A 44 11.57 18.22 11.49
N GLN A 45 10.82 17.89 12.55
CA GLN A 45 10.91 18.58 13.86
C GLN A 45 12.27 18.40 14.55
N LEU A 46 12.96 17.29 14.27
CA LEU A 46 14.27 16.97 14.84
C LEU A 46 15.45 17.36 13.95
N GLY A 47 15.17 17.86 12.73
CA GLY A 47 16.21 18.09 11.72
C GLY A 47 16.89 16.80 11.24
N LEU A 48 16.24 15.64 11.37
CA LEU A 48 16.77 14.34 10.93
C LEU A 48 16.53 14.12 9.44
N SER A 49 17.49 13.46 8.79
CA SER A 49 17.32 12.99 7.42
C SER A 49 16.34 11.81 7.37
N MET A 50 15.49 11.79 6.34
CA MET A 50 14.57 10.69 6.08
C MET A 50 14.67 10.25 4.62
N ILE A 51 14.77 8.95 4.41
CA ILE A 51 14.70 8.30 3.10
C ILE A 51 13.45 7.43 3.08
N ARG A 52 12.67 7.49 2.00
CA ARG A 52 11.57 6.56 1.77
C ARG A 52 11.99 5.50 0.76
N LEU A 53 12.09 4.25 1.23
CA LEU A 53 12.31 3.09 0.37
C LEU A 53 10.95 2.59 -0.10
N SER A 54 10.60 2.93 -1.35
CA SER A 54 9.33 2.56 -1.95
C SER A 54 9.53 2.15 -3.40
N ARG A 55 9.47 0.84 -3.65
CA ARG A 55 9.48 0.24 -4.99
C ARG A 55 8.53 0.94 -5.98
N PRO A 56 8.86 1.00 -7.29
CA PRO A 56 8.01 1.61 -8.31
C PRO A 56 6.58 1.07 -8.34
N GLY A 57 5.64 1.90 -8.81
CA GLY A 57 4.27 1.48 -9.12
C GLY A 57 4.25 0.45 -10.23
N TRP A 58 3.19 -0.37 -10.28
CA TRP A 58 2.94 -1.11 -11.50
C TRP A 58 2.43 -0.17 -12.59
N HIS A 59 2.76 -0.53 -13.83
CA HIS A 59 2.25 0.09 -15.05
C HIS A 59 1.41 -0.94 -15.79
N ALA A 60 0.36 -0.47 -16.48
CA ALA A 60 -0.44 -1.33 -17.33
C ALA A 60 0.40 -1.79 -18.53
N GLU A 61 0.28 -3.06 -18.87
CA GLU A 61 0.89 -3.69 -20.04
C GLU A 61 -0.19 -3.95 -21.11
N PRO A 62 0.19 -4.24 -22.37
CA PRO A 62 -0.79 -4.59 -23.40
C PRO A 62 -1.73 -5.73 -22.95
N GLY A 63 -3.03 -5.52 -23.14
CA GLY A 63 -4.10 -6.43 -22.70
C GLY A 63 -4.64 -6.15 -21.29
N ASP A 64 -4.01 -5.26 -20.50
CA ASP A 64 -4.55 -4.84 -19.22
C ASP A 64 -5.77 -3.92 -19.38
N HIS A 65 -6.85 -4.23 -18.65
CA HIS A 65 -8.05 -3.38 -18.57
C HIS A 65 -8.08 -2.62 -17.23
N TRP A 66 -7.20 -1.64 -17.07
CA TRP A 66 -7.06 -0.93 -15.80
C TRP A 66 -7.88 0.35 -15.74
N LEU A 67 -8.60 0.52 -14.63
CA LEU A 67 -9.23 1.79 -14.25
C LEU A 67 -8.53 2.34 -13.02
N ARG A 68 -7.81 3.44 -13.19
CA ARG A 68 -7.13 4.11 -12.08
C ARG A 68 -8.08 5.01 -11.32
N VAL A 69 -8.02 4.93 -10.00
CA VAL A 69 -8.88 5.71 -9.09
C VAL A 69 -8.06 6.30 -7.95
N PRO A 70 -8.40 7.50 -7.46
CA PRO A 70 -7.58 8.20 -6.47
C PRO A 70 -7.60 7.56 -5.08
N ASP A 71 -8.68 6.85 -4.73
CA ASP A 71 -8.89 6.32 -3.39
C ASP A 71 -9.87 5.13 -3.38
N LEU A 72 -10.10 4.57 -2.18
CA LEU A 72 -10.98 3.42 -1.98
C LEU A 72 -12.47 3.75 -2.12
N ALA A 73 -12.89 4.99 -1.89
CA ALA A 73 -14.29 5.38 -2.07
C ALA A 73 -14.63 5.44 -3.57
N ALA A 74 -13.74 6.02 -4.38
CA ALA A 74 -13.82 5.97 -5.83
C ALA A 74 -13.75 4.53 -6.34
N ALA A 75 -12.88 3.69 -5.76
CA ALA A 75 -12.81 2.28 -6.12
C ALA A 75 -14.13 1.52 -5.86
N ALA A 76 -14.76 1.77 -4.71
CA ALA A 76 -16.04 1.15 -4.36
C ALA A 76 -17.15 1.52 -5.35
N ARG A 77 -17.27 2.80 -5.69
CA ARG A 77 -18.22 3.29 -6.69
C ARG A 77 -17.98 2.67 -8.08
N VAL A 78 -16.75 2.79 -8.59
CA VAL A 78 -16.41 2.31 -9.94
C VAL A 78 -16.56 0.79 -10.03
N SER A 79 -16.06 0.03 -9.07
CA SER A 79 -16.17 -1.44 -9.12
C SER A 79 -17.61 -1.94 -9.05
N ALA A 80 -18.50 -1.25 -8.33
CA ALA A 80 -19.91 -1.61 -8.23
C ALA A 80 -20.71 -1.37 -9.53
N GLU A 81 -20.24 -0.45 -10.38
CA GLU A 81 -20.77 -0.19 -11.73
C GLU A 81 -20.25 -1.18 -12.78
N LEU A 82 -19.09 -1.79 -12.54
CA LEU A 82 -18.40 -2.66 -13.50
C LEU A 82 -18.82 -4.14 -13.44
N GLY A 83 -19.29 -4.65 -12.30
CA GLY A 83 -19.64 -6.06 -12.16
C GLY A 83 -20.36 -6.43 -10.88
N GLU A 84 -20.77 -7.69 -10.78
CA GLU A 84 -21.51 -8.22 -9.63
C GLU A 84 -20.61 -8.95 -8.64
N ARG A 85 -19.45 -9.44 -9.06
CA ARG A 85 -18.58 -10.31 -8.26
C ARG A 85 -17.18 -9.71 -8.18
N ILE A 86 -16.89 -9.06 -7.07
CA ILE A 86 -15.74 -8.19 -6.93
C ILE A 86 -14.72 -8.83 -5.99
N LEU A 87 -13.49 -9.03 -6.46
CA LEU A 87 -12.37 -9.45 -5.62
C LEU A 87 -11.65 -8.23 -5.04
N LEU A 88 -11.70 -8.06 -3.72
CA LEU A 88 -10.93 -7.06 -3.00
C LEU A 88 -9.58 -7.63 -2.57
N THR A 89 -8.49 -7.11 -3.16
CA THR A 89 -7.10 -7.44 -2.79
C THR A 89 -6.41 -6.29 -2.05
N ILE A 90 -7.20 -5.49 -1.34
CA ILE A 90 -6.77 -4.27 -0.65
C ILE A 90 -6.29 -4.53 0.79
N GLY A 91 -6.33 -5.78 1.24
CA GLY A 91 -6.09 -6.19 2.62
C GLY A 91 -7.27 -5.85 3.54
N ARG A 92 -7.04 -5.95 4.86
CA ARG A 92 -8.08 -5.72 5.88
C ARG A 92 -8.49 -4.25 6.00
N GLN A 93 -7.55 -3.33 5.77
CA GLN A 93 -7.77 -1.90 5.95
C GLN A 93 -8.45 -1.28 4.73
N GLY A 94 -9.61 -0.66 4.98
CA GLY A 94 -10.38 0.09 3.98
C GLY A 94 -11.54 -0.67 3.34
N VAL A 95 -11.83 -1.89 3.80
CA VAL A 95 -12.99 -2.68 3.37
C VAL A 95 -14.32 -1.95 3.63
N ALA A 96 -14.39 -1.15 4.71
CA ALA A 96 -15.58 -0.36 5.04
C ALA A 96 -16.02 0.62 3.94
N ALA A 97 -15.11 1.05 3.05
CA ALA A 97 -15.48 1.89 1.90
C ALA A 97 -16.46 1.21 0.94
N PHE A 98 -16.50 -0.13 0.93
CA PHE A 98 -17.36 -0.93 0.06
C PHE A 98 -18.71 -1.28 0.71
N ALA A 99 -18.88 -1.02 2.01
CA ALA A 99 -20.08 -1.41 2.75
C ALA A 99 -21.36 -0.70 2.25
N GLY A 100 -21.22 0.52 1.70
CA GLY A 100 -22.32 1.30 1.12
C GLY A 100 -22.79 0.83 -0.26
N HIS A 101 -22.19 -0.22 -0.82
CA HIS A 101 -22.53 -0.77 -2.14
C HIS A 101 -23.05 -2.20 -1.99
N PRO A 102 -24.33 -2.40 -1.64
CA PRO A 102 -24.84 -3.72 -1.21
C PRO A 102 -25.15 -4.68 -2.37
N ARG A 103 -25.22 -4.16 -3.60
CA ARG A 103 -25.62 -4.93 -4.78
C ARG A 103 -24.58 -5.97 -5.16
N PRO A 104 -23.27 -5.66 -5.31
CA PRO A 104 -22.28 -6.67 -5.64
C PRO A 104 -22.05 -7.66 -4.48
N TRP A 105 -21.56 -8.84 -4.83
CA TRP A 105 -20.97 -9.79 -3.92
C TRP A 105 -19.45 -9.62 -3.89
N TYR A 106 -18.86 -9.60 -2.71
CA TYR A 106 -17.44 -9.31 -2.52
C TYR A 106 -16.67 -10.52 -2.00
N LEU A 107 -15.59 -10.90 -2.69
CA LEU A 107 -14.56 -11.77 -2.12
C LEU A 107 -13.48 -10.89 -1.50
N ILE A 108 -13.33 -10.94 -0.19
CA ILE A 108 -12.44 -10.06 0.56
C ILE A 108 -11.19 -10.84 0.96
N ARG A 109 -10.06 -10.59 0.28
CA ARG A 109 -8.80 -11.25 0.61
C ARG A 109 -7.95 -10.42 1.56
N ALA A 110 -7.67 -10.97 2.74
CA ALA A 110 -6.87 -10.32 3.77
C ALA A 110 -6.01 -11.33 4.55
N ILE A 111 -4.98 -10.86 5.26
CA ILE A 111 -4.19 -11.73 6.16
C ILE A 111 -4.95 -11.92 7.48
N ASP A 112 -5.35 -10.81 8.09
CA ASP A 112 -6.21 -10.79 9.27
C ASP A 112 -7.60 -10.29 8.89
N PRO A 113 -8.66 -10.65 9.62
CA PRO A 113 -10.02 -10.18 9.34
C PRO A 113 -10.12 -8.64 9.29
N PRO A 114 -10.87 -8.08 8.33
CA PRO A 114 -11.23 -6.67 8.36
C PRO A 114 -12.06 -6.32 9.60
N GLU A 115 -11.83 -5.12 10.11
CA GLU A 115 -12.61 -4.53 11.20
C GLU A 115 -13.56 -3.46 10.65
N GLY A 116 -14.66 -3.21 11.35
CA GLY A 116 -15.67 -2.21 10.97
C GLY A 116 -16.76 -2.76 10.04
N ALA A 117 -17.41 -1.85 9.32
CA ALA A 117 -18.51 -2.22 8.42
C ALA A 117 -18.01 -3.08 7.24
N LEU A 118 -18.76 -4.12 6.90
CA LEU A 118 -18.49 -4.99 5.75
C LEU A 118 -19.64 -4.89 4.75
N PRO A 119 -19.38 -5.09 3.44
CA PRO A 119 -20.46 -5.26 2.46
C PRO A 119 -21.39 -6.40 2.89
N PRO A 120 -22.73 -6.27 2.80
CA PRO A 120 -23.64 -7.30 3.32
C PRO A 120 -23.51 -8.64 2.59
N ARG A 121 -23.11 -8.63 1.32
CA ARG A 121 -22.89 -9.82 0.50
C ARG A 121 -21.39 -10.04 0.34
N HIS A 122 -20.78 -10.83 1.21
CA HIS A 122 -19.35 -11.05 1.15
C HIS A 122 -18.92 -12.46 1.58
N GLU A 123 -17.70 -12.81 1.21
CA GLU A 123 -16.92 -13.92 1.73
C GLU A 123 -15.53 -13.41 2.11
N ILE A 124 -15.01 -13.81 3.27
CA ILE A 124 -13.65 -13.44 3.70
C ILE A 124 -12.71 -14.61 3.39
N LEU A 125 -11.71 -14.35 2.57
CA LEU A 125 -10.61 -15.27 2.29
C LEU A 125 -9.38 -14.83 3.09
N LEU A 126 -9.12 -15.51 4.21
CA LEU A 126 -7.90 -15.31 4.98
C LEU A 126 -6.75 -16.05 4.31
N ALA A 127 -5.83 -15.31 3.69
CA ALA A 127 -4.72 -15.87 2.95
C ALA A 127 -3.51 -14.92 2.97
N ARG A 128 -2.31 -15.53 2.96
CA ARG A 128 -1.04 -14.80 2.90
C ARG A 128 -0.26 -15.29 1.66
N GLY A 129 0.14 -14.34 0.83
CA GLY A 129 0.98 -14.62 -0.34
C GLY A 129 2.47 -14.78 0.01
N PRO A 130 3.36 -14.82 -1.01
CA PRO A 130 3.07 -14.55 -2.42
C PRO A 130 2.14 -15.61 -3.04
N PHE A 131 1.36 -15.20 -4.04
CA PHE A 131 0.48 -16.09 -4.81
C PHE A 131 1.03 -16.24 -6.23
N THR A 132 0.89 -17.43 -6.79
CA THR A 132 1.24 -17.76 -8.18
C THR A 132 0.13 -17.30 -9.15
N VAL A 133 0.45 -17.23 -10.44
CA VAL A 133 -0.54 -16.85 -11.47
C VAL A 133 -1.61 -17.93 -11.60
N GLU A 134 -1.22 -19.20 -11.43
CA GLU A 134 -2.10 -20.37 -11.48
C GLU A 134 -3.12 -20.34 -10.33
N GLU A 135 -2.67 -20.05 -9.11
CA GLU A 135 -3.55 -19.90 -7.94
C GLU A 135 -4.52 -18.72 -8.12
N GLU A 136 -4.04 -17.58 -8.61
CA GLU A 136 -4.89 -16.41 -8.88
C GLU A 136 -5.91 -16.72 -9.98
N SER A 137 -5.50 -17.37 -11.07
CA SER A 137 -6.40 -17.76 -12.16
C SER A 137 -7.49 -18.73 -11.68
N ALA A 138 -7.11 -19.72 -10.88
CA ALA A 138 -8.05 -20.67 -10.28
C ALA A 138 -9.02 -19.95 -9.33
N LEU A 139 -8.55 -18.99 -8.54
CA LEU A 139 -9.39 -18.18 -7.64
C LEU A 139 -10.41 -17.35 -8.42
N LEU A 140 -9.96 -16.62 -9.45
CA LEU A 140 -10.82 -15.80 -10.30
C LEU A 140 -11.90 -16.65 -10.96
N ALA A 141 -11.53 -17.81 -11.52
CA ALA A 141 -12.46 -18.72 -12.18
C ALA A 141 -13.45 -19.37 -11.19
N ARG A 142 -12.97 -19.95 -10.07
CA ARG A 142 -13.79 -20.61 -9.05
C ARG A 142 -14.86 -19.69 -8.50
N HIS A 143 -14.50 -18.43 -8.23
CA HIS A 143 -15.41 -17.46 -7.68
C HIS A 143 -16.15 -16.65 -8.74
N ARG A 144 -15.93 -16.91 -10.04
CA ARG A 144 -16.53 -16.16 -11.17
C ARG A 144 -16.39 -14.65 -10.96
N ILE A 145 -15.15 -14.19 -10.75
CA ILE A 145 -14.87 -12.78 -10.48
C ILE A 145 -15.04 -11.96 -11.75
N ASP A 146 -15.77 -10.86 -11.64
CA ASP A 146 -16.02 -9.90 -12.74
C ASP A 146 -15.06 -8.71 -12.69
N VAL A 147 -14.59 -8.34 -11.49
CA VAL A 147 -13.75 -7.15 -11.26
C VAL A 147 -12.75 -7.43 -10.14
N VAL A 148 -11.49 -7.02 -10.34
CA VAL A 148 -10.46 -7.03 -9.30
C VAL A 148 -10.22 -5.61 -8.81
N VAL A 149 -10.23 -5.40 -7.49
CA VAL A 149 -9.80 -4.13 -6.88
C VAL A 149 -8.48 -4.32 -6.16
N THR A 150 -7.50 -3.48 -6.46
CA THR A 150 -6.17 -3.55 -5.86
C THR A 150 -5.61 -2.16 -5.54
N LYS A 151 -4.78 -2.10 -4.50
CA LYS A 151 -3.89 -0.97 -4.26
C LYS A 151 -2.66 -1.09 -5.17
N ASN A 152 -2.20 -0.01 -5.80
CA ASN A 152 -0.96 0.01 -6.58
C ASN A 152 0.28 -0.14 -5.68
N SER A 153 0.47 -1.33 -5.13
CA SER A 153 1.49 -1.61 -4.11
C SER A 153 2.86 -1.84 -4.73
N GLY A 154 2.94 -1.99 -6.05
CA GLY A 154 4.16 -2.31 -6.78
C GLY A 154 4.75 -3.68 -6.42
N GLY A 155 5.93 -3.95 -6.98
CA GLY A 155 6.70 -5.17 -6.70
C GLY A 155 6.17 -6.44 -7.37
N THR A 156 7.09 -7.35 -7.68
CA THR A 156 6.81 -8.57 -8.44
C THR A 156 6.00 -9.60 -7.62
N ALA A 157 6.28 -9.72 -6.33
CA ALA A 157 5.68 -10.74 -5.44
C ALA A 157 4.15 -10.65 -5.28
N THR A 158 3.51 -9.56 -5.70
CA THR A 158 2.04 -9.42 -5.64
C THR A 158 1.41 -9.10 -7.00
N ALA A 159 2.18 -9.20 -8.08
CA ALA A 159 1.73 -8.90 -9.44
C ALA A 159 0.90 -10.03 -10.07
N ALA A 160 0.98 -11.27 -9.56
CA ALA A 160 0.33 -12.44 -10.16
C ALA A 160 -1.18 -12.27 -10.44
N LYS A 161 -1.91 -11.59 -9.55
CA LYS A 161 -3.33 -11.27 -9.74
C LYS A 161 -3.60 -10.38 -10.96
N LEU A 162 -2.66 -9.50 -11.31
CA LEU A 162 -2.76 -8.61 -12.46
C LEU A 162 -2.61 -9.42 -13.75
N THR A 163 -1.62 -10.31 -13.78
CA THR A 163 -1.42 -11.25 -14.89
C THR A 163 -2.63 -12.15 -15.06
N ALA A 164 -3.16 -12.75 -13.99
CA ALA A 164 -4.35 -13.60 -14.04
C ALA A 164 -5.59 -12.83 -14.53
N ALA A 165 -5.80 -11.60 -14.03
CA ALA A 165 -6.90 -10.75 -14.49
C ALA A 165 -6.79 -10.41 -15.99
N ARG A 166 -5.58 -10.08 -16.46
CA ARG A 166 -5.29 -9.84 -17.86
C ARG A 166 -5.62 -11.05 -18.73
N THR A 167 -5.14 -12.23 -18.35
CA THR A 167 -5.41 -13.48 -19.08
C THR A 167 -6.91 -13.79 -19.16
N ALA A 168 -7.67 -13.44 -18.12
CA ALA A 168 -9.11 -13.63 -18.07
C ALA A 168 -9.92 -12.47 -18.70
N GLY A 169 -9.27 -11.38 -19.15
CA GLY A 169 -9.95 -10.18 -19.64
C GLY A 169 -10.73 -9.40 -18.56
N ILE A 170 -10.45 -9.65 -17.29
CA ILE A 170 -11.14 -9.07 -16.13
C ILE A 170 -10.63 -7.64 -15.89
N PRO A 171 -11.50 -6.62 -15.80
CA PRO A 171 -11.10 -5.27 -15.45
C PRO A 171 -10.51 -5.19 -14.03
N VAL A 172 -9.48 -4.36 -13.90
CA VAL A 172 -8.80 -4.11 -12.62
C VAL A 172 -8.98 -2.64 -12.23
N VAL A 173 -9.67 -2.41 -11.11
CA VAL A 173 -9.70 -1.09 -10.47
C VAL A 173 -8.46 -0.93 -9.61
N VAL A 174 -7.57 -0.05 -10.03
CA VAL A 174 -6.27 0.18 -9.40
C VAL A 174 -6.32 1.49 -8.61
N VAL A 175 -6.25 1.38 -7.29
CA VAL A 175 -6.17 2.54 -6.40
C VAL A 175 -4.76 3.13 -6.48
N ASP A 176 -4.72 4.42 -6.69
CA ASP A 176 -3.49 5.20 -6.77
C ASP A 176 -2.81 5.33 -5.41
N ARG A 177 -1.49 5.49 -5.46
CA ARG A 177 -0.70 5.65 -4.25
C ARG A 177 -1.02 7.02 -3.63
N PRO A 178 -1.09 7.10 -2.29
CA PRO A 178 -1.14 8.39 -1.62
C PRO A 178 0.13 9.19 -1.94
N PRO A 179 0.05 10.52 -1.98
CA PRO A 179 1.20 11.37 -2.22
C PRO A 179 2.25 11.20 -1.11
N VAL A 180 3.52 11.30 -1.48
CA VAL A 180 4.63 11.34 -0.50
C VAL A 180 4.80 12.80 -0.05
N PRO A 181 5.01 13.07 1.25
CA PRO A 181 5.31 14.42 1.71
C PRO A 181 6.53 15.02 1.00
N THR A 182 6.50 16.33 0.79
CA THR A 182 7.56 17.08 0.09
C THR A 182 8.88 17.05 0.87
N GLY A 183 10.01 17.12 0.16
CA GLY A 183 11.34 17.19 0.78
C GLY A 183 11.90 15.85 1.26
N ILE A 184 11.24 14.73 0.93
CA ILE A 184 11.72 13.38 1.24
C ILE A 184 12.36 12.77 0.00
N THR A 185 13.59 12.27 0.15
CA THR A 185 14.23 11.45 -0.88
C THR A 185 13.54 10.10 -0.99
N VAL A 186 13.03 9.77 -2.17
CA VAL A 186 12.39 8.48 -2.46
C VAL A 186 13.31 7.64 -3.32
N VAL A 187 13.57 6.41 -2.89
CA VAL A 187 14.36 5.42 -3.61
C VAL A 187 13.52 4.17 -3.87
N GLY A 188 13.72 3.55 -5.03
CA GLY A 188 12.97 2.39 -5.50
C GLY A 188 13.57 1.05 -5.06
N THR A 189 14.86 1.01 -4.76
CA THR A 189 15.61 -0.23 -4.46
C THR A 189 16.46 -0.11 -3.20
N VAL A 190 16.82 -1.26 -2.63
CA VAL A 190 17.75 -1.34 -1.49
C VAL A 190 19.13 -0.82 -1.89
N ASP A 191 19.56 -1.04 -3.12
CA ASP A 191 20.86 -0.58 -3.61
C ASP A 191 20.91 0.95 -3.74
N GLU A 192 19.85 1.56 -4.28
CA GLU A 192 19.71 3.03 -4.28
C GLU A 192 19.68 3.59 -2.85
N ALA A 193 18.97 2.93 -1.93
CA ALA A 193 18.99 3.34 -0.53
C ALA A 193 20.40 3.27 0.07
N ARG A 194 21.16 2.22 -0.24
CA ARG A 194 22.56 2.07 0.19
C ARG A 194 23.47 3.14 -0.40
N GLU A 195 23.26 3.54 -1.64
CA GLU A 195 24.01 4.60 -2.30
C GLU A 195 23.74 5.98 -1.65
N VAL A 196 22.48 6.29 -1.36
CA VAL A 196 22.15 7.50 -0.60
C VAL A 196 22.76 7.46 0.80
N LEU A 197 22.74 6.30 1.46
CA LEU A 197 23.32 6.13 2.79
C LEU A 197 24.86 6.17 2.81
N SER A 198 25.54 5.74 1.74
CA SER A 198 27.01 5.74 1.69
C SER A 198 27.60 7.15 1.58
N THR A 199 26.83 8.09 1.04
CA THR A 199 27.18 9.51 0.95
C THR A 199 26.63 10.33 2.13
N TRP A 200 25.82 9.71 2.99
CA TRP A 200 25.29 10.36 4.18
C TRP A 200 26.37 10.48 5.25
N THR A 201 26.55 11.70 5.74
CA THR A 201 27.39 12.01 6.89
C THR A 201 26.50 12.47 8.04
N ALA A 202 26.79 12.01 9.25
CA ALA A 202 26.12 12.51 10.45
C ALA A 202 26.40 14.02 10.59
N GLY A 203 25.39 14.85 10.31
CA GLY A 203 25.46 16.31 10.40
C GLY A 203 25.38 17.06 9.06
N GLY A 204 24.23 17.02 8.37
CA GLY A 204 23.90 17.94 7.26
C GLY A 204 23.81 19.42 7.72
N PRO A 205 23.90 20.38 6.79
CA PRO A 205 24.51 21.71 6.97
C PRO A 205 23.80 22.57 8.02
N GLY A 206 24.27 22.47 9.26
CA GLY A 206 23.74 23.23 10.39
C GLY A 206 24.47 22.99 11.71
N SER A 207 25.53 22.18 11.73
CA SER A 207 26.38 21.97 12.91
C SER A 207 27.35 23.14 13.14
N GLY A 208 26.85 24.37 13.10
CA GLY A 208 27.43 25.48 13.83
C GLY A 208 27.07 25.34 15.31
N ARG A 209 27.66 24.36 16.00
CA ARG A 209 27.74 24.40 17.47
C ARG A 209 29.00 25.19 17.81
N THR A 210 28.82 26.49 18.01
CA THR A 210 29.68 27.30 18.89
C THR A 210 29.51 26.85 20.33
#